data_AF-A0A0U1RQL4-F1
#
_entry.id   AF-A0A0U1RQL4-F1
#
_cell.length_a   1.000
_cell.length_b   1.000
_cell.length_c   1.000
_cell.angle_alpha   90.00
_cell.angle_beta   90.00
_cell.angle_gamma   90.00
#
_symmetry.space_group_name_H-M   'P 1'
#
loop_
_entity.id
_entity.type
_entity.pdbx_description
1 polymer ?
#
loop_
_entity_poly.entity_id
_entity_poly.type
_entity_poly.pdbx_seq_one_letter_code
_entity_poly.pdbx_strand_id
1 'polypeptide(L)'
;MAAGETQLYAKVSNKLKSRSSPSLLEPLLAMGFPVHTALKALAATGRKTAEEALAWLHDHCNDPSLDDPIPQEYALFLCPTGPLLEKLQEFWRESKRQCAKNRAHEVFPHVTLCDFFTCEDQKVECLYEALKRAGDRLLGSFPTAVPLALHSSISYLGFFVSGSPADVI
;
A
#
# COMPACT_ATOMS: atom_id res chain seq x y z
N MET A 1 -28.13 14.60 24.69
CA MET A 1 -27.95 14.67 23.22
C MET A 1 -26.86 15.68 22.92
N ALA A 2 -25.74 15.21 22.37
CA ALA A 2 -24.80 15.89 21.49
C ALA A 2 -23.54 15.01 21.42
N ALA A 3 -23.59 13.98 20.58
CA ALA A 3 -22.39 13.22 20.22
C ALA A 3 -21.54 14.15 19.34
N GLY A 4 -20.42 14.63 19.89
CA GLY A 4 -19.42 15.34 19.12
C GLY A 4 -18.73 14.34 18.20
N GLU A 5 -18.88 14.53 16.88
CA GLU A 5 -18.22 13.74 15.86
C GLU A 5 -16.69 13.86 16.03
N THR A 6 -16.05 12.76 16.40
CA THR A 6 -14.60 12.65 16.45
C THR A 6 -14.06 12.68 15.01
N GLN A 7 -13.54 13.83 14.58
CA GLN A 7 -12.77 13.94 13.33
C GLN A 7 -11.46 13.16 13.47
N LEU A 8 -11.51 11.87 13.16
CA LEU A 8 -10.41 10.90 13.35
C LEU A 8 -9.39 10.85 12.21
N TYR A 9 -9.55 11.66 11.17
CA TYR A 9 -8.71 11.58 9.98
C TYR A 9 -7.77 12.79 9.86
N ALA A 10 -6.47 12.50 9.88
CA ALA A 10 -5.41 13.49 9.79
C ALA A 10 -5.60 14.41 8.56
N LYS A 11 -5.56 15.72 8.80
CA LYS A 11 -5.73 16.76 7.78
C LYS A 11 -4.56 16.76 6.80
N VAL A 12 -4.62 15.93 5.76
CA VAL A 12 -3.77 16.12 4.57
C VAL A 12 -4.27 17.36 3.83
N SER A 13 -3.51 18.45 3.91
CA SER A 13 -3.81 19.75 3.32
C SER A 13 -3.95 19.67 1.80
N ASN A 14 -5.06 20.20 1.30
CA ASN A 14 -5.52 20.05 -0.07
C ASN A 14 -5.04 21.22 -0.94
N LYS A 15 -3.77 21.21 -1.37
CA LYS A 15 -3.29 22.12 -2.43
C LYS A 15 -2.29 21.43 -3.35
N LEU A 16 -2.78 20.53 -4.20
CA LEU A 16 -2.07 20.20 -5.43
C LEU A 16 -3.07 19.91 -6.56
N LYS A 17 -3.16 20.81 -7.55
CA LYS A 17 -3.81 20.49 -8.83
C LYS A 17 -2.91 19.49 -9.56
N SER A 18 -3.33 18.22 -9.59
CA SER A 18 -2.63 17.16 -10.31
C SER A 18 -2.67 17.41 -11.83
N ARG A 19 -1.53 17.21 -12.51
CA ARG A 19 -1.45 17.17 -13.97
C ARG A 19 -2.10 15.87 -14.45
N SER A 20 -3.05 15.98 -15.37
CA SER A 20 -4.00 14.94 -15.75
C SER A 20 -3.33 13.73 -16.42
N SER A 21 -3.18 12.63 -15.67
CA SER A 21 -3.25 11.29 -16.25
C SER A 21 -4.66 11.06 -16.82
N PRO A 22 -4.84 10.21 -17.85
CA PRO A 22 -6.18 9.80 -18.25
C PRO A 22 -6.89 9.20 -17.04
N SER A 23 -8.03 9.77 -16.70
CA SER A 23 -8.73 9.47 -15.47
C SER A 23 -9.39 8.10 -15.57
N LEU A 24 -8.89 7.11 -14.82
CA LEU A 24 -9.51 5.78 -14.70
C LEU A 24 -10.96 5.84 -14.18
N LEU A 25 -11.38 6.99 -13.66
CA LEU A 25 -12.72 7.26 -13.17
C LEU A 25 -13.73 7.47 -14.32
N GLU A 26 -13.31 8.09 -15.43
CA GLU A 26 -14.22 8.48 -16.52
C GLU A 26 -15.02 7.30 -17.11
N PRO A 27 -14.42 6.12 -17.41
CA PRO A 27 -15.18 4.98 -17.91
C PRO A 27 -16.25 4.51 -16.93
N LEU A 28 -15.95 4.50 -15.63
CA LEU A 28 -16.89 4.07 -14.57
C LEU A 28 -18.07 5.05 -14.46
N LEU A 29 -17.80 6.35 -14.54
CA LEU A 29 -18.86 7.37 -14.54
C LEU A 29 -19.73 7.28 -15.80
N ALA A 30 -19.13 7.01 -16.96
CA ALA A 30 -19.87 6.83 -18.21
C ALA A 30 -20.83 5.62 -18.17
N MET A 31 -20.51 4.61 -17.34
CA MET A 31 -21.39 3.46 -17.06
C MET A 31 -22.47 3.75 -16.00
N GLY A 32 -22.49 4.95 -15.42
CA GLY A 32 -23.50 5.39 -14.47
C GLY A 32 -23.19 5.08 -13.00
N PHE A 33 -21.98 4.61 -12.67
CA PHE A 33 -21.61 4.42 -11.28
C PHE A 33 -21.46 5.76 -10.55
N PRO A 34 -21.97 5.89 -9.32
CA PRO A 34 -21.71 7.07 -8.48
C PRO A 34 -20.21 7.32 -8.28
N VAL A 35 -19.83 8.58 -8.14
CA VAL A 35 -18.42 8.99 -8.02
C VAL A 35 -17.72 8.31 -6.85
N HIS A 36 -18.35 8.25 -5.67
CA HIS A 36 -17.75 7.64 -4.49
C HIS A 36 -17.56 6.13 -4.66
N THR A 37 -18.56 5.44 -5.22
CA THR A 37 -18.50 4.00 -5.53
C THR A 37 -17.39 3.67 -6.52
N ALA A 38 -17.26 4.48 -7.59
CA ALA A 38 -16.21 4.30 -8.58
C ALA A 38 -14.81 4.57 -8.00
N LEU A 39 -14.66 5.59 -7.16
CA LEU A 39 -13.41 5.88 -6.46
C LEU A 39 -13.03 4.78 -5.46
N LYS A 40 -14.00 4.24 -4.71
CA LYS A 40 -13.79 3.12 -3.80
C LYS A 40 -13.31 1.87 -4.53
N ALA A 41 -13.93 1.54 -5.66
CA ALA A 41 -13.49 0.41 -6.48
C ALA A 41 -12.08 0.61 -7.04
N LEU A 42 -11.76 1.82 -7.50
CA LEU A 42 -10.42 2.17 -7.93
C LEU A 42 -9.41 2.05 -6.77
N ALA A 43 -9.75 2.50 -5.57
CA ALA A 43 -8.91 2.34 -4.39
C ALA A 43 -8.67 0.85 -4.06
N ALA A 44 -9.74 0.05 -4.00
CA ALA A 44 -9.71 -1.37 -3.69
C ALA A 44 -8.87 -2.21 -4.67
N THR A 45 -8.80 -1.78 -5.93
CA THR A 45 -8.04 -2.46 -6.99
C THR A 45 -6.63 -1.89 -7.19
N GLY A 46 -6.21 -0.95 -6.34
CA GLY A 46 -4.91 -0.29 -6.46
C GLY A 46 -4.77 0.58 -7.71
N ARG A 47 -5.91 1.00 -8.31
CA ARG A 47 -5.99 1.92 -9.44
C ARG A 47 -5.19 1.43 -10.66
N LYS A 48 -5.18 0.12 -10.92
CA LYS A 48 -4.43 -0.48 -12.03
C LYS A 48 -5.12 -0.24 -13.38
N THR A 49 -6.40 -0.58 -13.47
CA THR A 49 -7.21 -0.45 -14.69
C THR A 49 -8.67 -0.16 -14.34
N ALA A 50 -9.42 0.40 -15.29
CA ALA A 50 -10.85 0.62 -15.12
C ALA A 50 -11.62 -0.71 -15.14
N GLU A 51 -11.13 -1.70 -15.89
CA GLU A 51 -11.71 -3.03 -16.02
C GLU A 51 -11.64 -3.82 -14.70
N GLU A 52 -10.51 -3.74 -13.98
CA GLU A 52 -10.40 -4.36 -12.65
C GLU A 52 -11.36 -3.71 -11.65
N ALA A 53 -11.47 -2.38 -11.67
CA ALA A 53 -12.41 -1.67 -10.80
C ALA A 53 -13.87 -2.01 -11.15
N LEU A 54 -14.20 -2.15 -12.43
CA LEU A 54 -15.51 -2.61 -12.87
C LEU A 54 -15.81 -4.03 -12.38
N ALA A 55 -14.87 -4.96 -12.54
CA ALA A 55 -15.02 -6.33 -12.05
C ALA A 55 -15.26 -6.34 -10.52
N TRP A 56 -14.50 -5.53 -9.78
CA TRP A 56 -14.70 -5.38 -8.34
C TRP A 56 -16.10 -4.86 -8.01
N LEU A 57 -16.61 -3.86 -8.73
CA LEU A 57 -17.98 -3.35 -8.55
C LEU A 57 -19.05 -4.41 -8.81
N HIS A 58 -18.84 -5.28 -9.80
CA HIS A 58 -19.75 -6.39 -10.07
C HIS A 58 -19.77 -7.40 -8.93
N ASP A 59 -18.60 -7.77 -8.42
CA ASP A 59 -18.48 -8.72 -7.30
C ASP A 59 -19.08 -8.18 -6.00
N HIS A 60 -19.13 -6.85 -5.84
CA HIS A 60 -19.61 -6.16 -4.63
C HIS A 60 -20.96 -5.45 -4.83
N CYS A 61 -21.70 -5.73 -5.92
CA CYS A 61 -22.93 -4.99 -6.26
C CYS A 61 -24.05 -5.09 -5.22
N ASN A 62 -24.03 -6.11 -4.36
CA ASN A 62 -25.00 -6.33 -3.29
C ASN A 62 -24.46 -5.97 -1.89
N ASP A 63 -23.25 -5.39 -1.80
CA ASP A 63 -22.65 -5.01 -0.52
C ASP A 63 -23.30 -3.71 0.00
N PRO A 64 -24.03 -3.73 1.13
CA PRO A 64 -24.67 -2.53 1.68
C PRO A 64 -23.66 -1.49 2.17
N SER A 65 -22.39 -1.86 2.41
CA SER A 65 -21.33 -0.96 2.85
C SER A 65 -20.63 -0.23 1.69
N LEU A 66 -21.01 -0.53 0.44
CA LEU A 66 -20.43 0.09 -0.75
C LEU A 66 -20.58 1.62 -0.72
N ASP A 67 -21.71 2.10 -0.20
CA ASP A 67 -22.02 3.53 -0.08
C ASP A 67 -21.50 4.19 1.21
N ASP A 68 -20.98 3.40 2.17
CA ASP A 68 -20.47 3.95 3.42
C ASP A 68 -19.18 4.75 3.18
N PRO A 69 -18.96 5.90 3.83
CA PRO A 69 -17.76 6.71 3.68
C PRO A 69 -16.57 6.14 4.47
N ILE A 70 -16.34 4.82 4.39
CA ILE A 70 -15.27 4.12 5.08
C ILE A 70 -14.04 4.11 4.17
N PRO A 71 -12.95 4.82 4.53
CA PRO A 71 -11.74 4.83 3.72
C PRO A 71 -11.01 3.49 3.81
N GLN A 72 -10.27 3.15 2.76
CA GLN A 72 -9.40 1.98 2.78
C GLN A 72 -8.21 2.17 3.72
N GLU A 73 -7.80 1.07 4.35
CA GLU A 73 -6.58 0.97 5.14
C GLU A 73 -5.39 0.53 4.26
N TYR A 74 -4.24 1.16 4.48
CA TYR A 74 -3.02 0.97 3.72
C TYR A 74 -1.84 0.66 4.65
N ALA A 75 -0.89 -0.10 4.10
CA ALA A 75 0.44 -0.27 4.67
C ALA A 75 1.49 0.26 3.70
N LEU A 76 2.56 0.84 4.25
CA LEU A 76 3.70 1.28 3.45
C LEU A 76 4.87 0.33 3.66
N PHE A 77 5.36 -0.23 2.55
CA PHE A 77 6.43 -1.21 2.53
C PHE A 77 7.60 -0.73 1.68
N LEU A 78 8.81 -0.89 2.19
CA LEU A 78 10.02 -0.84 1.41
C LEU A 78 10.33 -2.25 0.89
N CYS A 79 10.29 -2.42 -0.43
CA CYS A 79 10.48 -3.71 -1.07
C CYS A 79 11.89 -3.80 -1.70
N PRO A 80 12.62 -4.90 -1.52
CA PRO A 80 13.89 -5.10 -2.19
C PRO A 80 13.67 -5.32 -3.69
N THR A 81 14.62 -4.85 -4.50
CA THR A 81 14.64 -5.06 -5.95
C THR A 81 16.01 -5.57 -6.40
N GLY A 82 16.11 -6.05 -7.64
CA GLY A 82 17.38 -6.51 -8.21
C GLY A 82 18.00 -7.71 -7.48
N PRO A 83 19.34 -7.78 -7.36
CA PRO A 83 20.05 -8.96 -6.84
C PRO A 83 19.65 -9.39 -5.41
N LEU A 84 19.25 -8.45 -4.56
CA LEU A 84 18.77 -8.79 -3.22
C LEU A 84 17.44 -9.54 -3.28
N LEU A 85 16.51 -9.08 -4.10
CA LEU A 85 15.22 -9.74 -4.30
C LEU A 85 15.41 -11.17 -4.83
N GLU A 86 16.33 -11.37 -5.79
CA GLU A 86 16.63 -12.68 -6.37
C GLU A 86 17.12 -13.67 -5.29
N LYS A 87 18.05 -13.25 -4.43
CA LYS A 87 18.55 -14.07 -3.31
C LYS A 87 17.45 -14.42 -2.31
N LEU A 88 16.59 -13.46 -1.97
CA LEU A 88 15.47 -13.69 -1.06
C LEU A 88 14.44 -14.65 -1.66
N GLN A 89 14.18 -14.57 -2.97
CA GLN A 89 13.29 -15.50 -3.68
C GLN A 89 13.89 -16.90 -3.80
N GLU A 90 15.21 -17.02 -3.97
CA GLU A 90 15.91 -18.31 -3.91
C GLU A 90 15.79 -18.93 -2.51
N PHE A 91 16.08 -18.17 -1.45
CA PHE A 91 15.92 -18.61 -0.08
C PHE A 91 14.48 -19.05 0.20
N TRP A 92 13.48 -18.27 -0.21
CA TRP A 92 12.06 -18.60 -0.06
C TRP A 92 11.69 -19.91 -0.75
N ARG A 93 12.17 -20.13 -1.98
CA ARG A 93 11.91 -21.38 -2.72
C ARG A 93 12.58 -22.55 -2.03
N GLU A 94 13.78 -22.34 -1.48
CA GLU A 94 14.53 -23.37 -0.80
C GLU A 94 13.91 -23.75 0.56
N SER A 95 13.59 -22.76 1.39
CA SER A 95 12.90 -22.99 2.66
C SER A 95 11.58 -23.72 2.47
N LYS A 96 10.82 -23.39 1.41
CA LYS A 96 9.56 -24.08 1.09
C LYS A 96 9.78 -25.53 0.72
N ARG A 97 10.88 -25.84 0.01
CA ARG A 97 11.23 -27.21 -0.38
C ARG A 97 11.66 -28.05 0.82
N GLN A 98 12.48 -27.47 1.70
CA GLN A 98 13.03 -28.18 2.85
C GLN A 98 12.05 -28.30 4.03
N CYS A 99 11.22 -27.28 4.26
CA CYS A 99 10.40 -27.16 5.47
C CYS A 99 8.88 -27.13 5.19
N ALA A 100 8.46 -27.42 3.96
CA ALA A 100 7.10 -27.21 3.46
C ALA A 100 6.63 -25.75 3.53
N LYS A 101 5.42 -25.49 3.05
CA LYS A 101 4.81 -24.16 3.14
C LYS A 101 4.38 -23.88 4.58
N ASN A 102 4.75 -22.71 5.09
CA ASN A 102 4.30 -22.17 6.37
C ASN A 102 3.90 -20.68 6.21
N ARG A 103 3.47 -20.02 7.29
CA ARG A 103 3.02 -18.62 7.26
C ARG A 103 4.08 -17.63 6.76
N ALA A 104 5.37 -17.88 6.97
CA ALA A 104 6.43 -17.02 6.44
C ALA A 104 6.44 -16.98 4.90
N HIS A 105 5.88 -18.01 4.25
CA HIS A 105 5.79 -18.07 2.80
C HIS A 105 4.58 -17.33 2.22
N GLU A 106 3.70 -16.78 3.07
CA GLU A 106 2.56 -15.96 2.68
C GLU A 106 2.91 -14.47 2.62
N VAL A 107 4.11 -14.13 3.09
CA VAL A 107 4.61 -12.77 3.16
C VAL A 107 5.69 -12.58 2.09
N PHE A 108 5.55 -11.54 1.29
CA PHE A 108 6.58 -11.13 0.33
C PHE A 108 7.71 -10.39 1.07
N PRO A 109 8.97 -10.41 0.59
CA PRO A 109 10.06 -9.74 1.27
C PRO A 109 9.86 -8.22 1.32
N HIS A 110 9.85 -7.62 2.52
CA HIS A 110 9.68 -6.19 2.71
C HIS A 110 10.21 -5.71 4.08
N VAL A 111 10.31 -4.39 4.24
CA VAL A 111 10.40 -3.69 5.53
C VAL A 111 9.15 -2.84 5.70
N THR A 112 8.46 -2.98 6.83
CA THR A 112 7.30 -2.15 7.18
C THR A 112 7.79 -0.77 7.60
N LEU A 113 7.36 0.27 6.89
CA LEU A 113 7.82 1.64 7.11
C LEU A 113 6.94 2.41 8.11
N CYS A 114 5.68 2.02 8.27
CA CYS A 114 4.76 2.65 9.21
C CYS A 114 3.65 1.69 9.63
N ASP A 115 2.95 2.05 10.71
CA ASP A 115 1.68 1.43 11.07
C ASP A 115 0.64 1.60 9.96
N PHE A 116 -0.41 0.79 10.02
CA PHE A 116 -1.55 0.94 9.11
C PHE A 116 -2.17 2.34 9.22
N PHE A 117 -2.56 2.89 8.09
CA PHE A 117 -3.20 4.21 8.02
C PHE A 117 -4.31 4.21 6.99
N THR A 118 -5.29 5.10 7.16
CA THR A 118 -6.41 5.23 6.23
C THR A 118 -6.21 6.40 5.27
N CYS A 119 -6.79 6.29 4.07
CA CYS A 119 -6.81 7.37 3.09
C CYS A 119 -8.18 7.44 2.42
N GLU A 120 -8.76 8.64 2.34
CA GLU A 120 -9.99 8.86 1.56
C GLU A 120 -9.79 8.46 0.10
N ASP A 121 -10.76 7.77 -0.50
CA ASP A 121 -10.66 7.22 -1.87
C ASP A 121 -10.28 8.28 -2.92
N GLN A 122 -10.78 9.51 -2.76
CA GLN A 122 -10.47 10.66 -3.62
C GLN A 122 -9.01 11.15 -3.52
N LYS A 123 -8.31 10.83 -2.44
CA LYS A 123 -6.92 11.27 -2.14
C LYS A 123 -5.87 10.21 -2.48
N VAL A 124 -6.26 8.98 -2.81
CA VAL A 124 -5.33 7.86 -3.06
C VAL A 124 -4.32 8.19 -4.15
N GLU A 125 -4.73 8.85 -5.23
CA GLU A 125 -3.82 9.30 -6.30
C GLU A 125 -2.78 10.30 -5.77
N CYS A 126 -3.23 11.27 -4.96
CA CYS A 126 -2.35 12.27 -4.37
C CYS A 126 -1.37 11.64 -3.37
N LEU A 127 -1.83 10.64 -2.60
CA LEU A 127 -1.00 9.85 -1.70
C LEU A 127 0.08 9.11 -2.48
N TYR A 128 -0.28 8.42 -3.57
CA TYR A 128 0.69 7.74 -4.43
C TYR A 128 1.75 8.71 -4.98
N GLU A 129 1.33 9.85 -5.53
CA GLU A 129 2.24 10.85 -6.06
C GLU A 129 3.14 11.46 -4.97
N ALA A 130 2.61 11.68 -3.76
CA ALA A 130 3.39 12.18 -2.64
C ALA A 130 4.45 11.18 -2.19
N LEU A 131 4.09 9.89 -2.09
CA LEU A 131 4.99 8.79 -1.73
C LEU A 131 6.06 8.59 -2.81
N LYS A 132 5.68 8.58 -4.09
CA LYS A 132 6.62 8.48 -5.22
C LYS A 132 7.64 9.61 -5.18
N ARG A 133 7.20 10.86 -5.02
CA ARG A 133 8.12 12.01 -4.90
C ARG A 133 8.99 11.94 -3.67
N ALA A 134 8.51 11.40 -2.56
CA ALA A 134 9.33 11.19 -1.36
C ALA A 134 10.42 10.14 -1.64
N GLY A 135 10.06 9.01 -2.26
CA GLY A 135 11.00 7.99 -2.68
C GLY A 135 12.05 8.50 -3.68
N ASP A 136 11.63 9.25 -4.70
CA ASP A 136 12.53 9.84 -5.71
C ASP A 136 13.56 10.79 -5.09
N ARG A 137 13.16 11.55 -4.06
CA ARG A 137 14.08 12.43 -3.31
C ARG A 137 15.08 11.64 -2.46
N LEU A 138 14.64 10.52 -1.87
CA LEU A 138 15.48 9.66 -1.04
C LEU A 138 16.43 8.79 -1.85
N LEU A 139 16.13 8.53 -3.12
CA LEU A 139 16.93 7.63 -3.97
C LEU A 139 18.42 8.03 -4.02
N GLY A 140 18.74 9.32 -4.04
CA GLY A 140 20.12 9.82 -4.06
C GLY A 140 20.87 9.69 -2.73
N SER A 141 20.16 9.58 -1.61
CA SER A 141 20.73 9.42 -0.27
C SER A 141 20.50 8.02 0.32
N PHE A 142 19.91 7.11 -0.46
CA PHE A 142 19.57 5.79 0.02
C PHE A 142 20.86 4.99 0.31
N PRO A 143 20.96 4.29 1.46
CA PRO A 143 22.17 3.55 1.83
C PRO A 143 22.54 2.51 0.77
N THR A 144 23.81 2.51 0.33
CA THR A 144 24.33 1.51 -0.61
C THR A 144 24.44 0.11 0.01
N ALA A 145 24.48 0.04 1.34
CA ALA A 145 24.42 -1.18 2.11
C ALA A 145 23.50 -0.99 3.32
N VAL A 146 22.63 -1.98 3.54
CA VAL A 146 21.70 -2.02 4.68
C VAL A 146 22.11 -3.20 5.56
N PRO A 147 22.84 -2.97 6.67
CA PRO A 147 23.31 -4.06 7.53
C PRO A 147 22.11 -4.68 8.25
N LEU A 148 21.94 -5.99 8.04
CA LEU A 148 20.87 -6.77 8.61
C LEU A 148 21.36 -7.54 9.84
N ALA A 149 20.68 -7.35 10.97
CA ALA A 149 20.91 -8.10 12.19
C ALA A 149 19.84 -9.18 12.34
N LEU A 150 20.25 -10.45 12.47
CA LEU A 150 19.31 -11.53 12.76
C LEU A 150 18.73 -11.33 14.16
N HIS A 151 17.41 -11.40 14.25
CA HIS A 151 16.67 -11.48 15.50
C HIS A 151 15.84 -12.76 15.50
N SER A 152 15.97 -13.51 16.59
CA SER A 152 15.26 -14.75 16.80
C SER A 152 14.68 -14.76 18.20
N SER A 153 13.37 -14.99 18.29
CA SER A 153 12.59 -15.14 19.51
C SER A 153 11.54 -16.22 19.30
N ILE A 154 10.83 -16.58 20.37
CA ILE A 154 9.73 -17.57 20.31
C ILE A 154 8.58 -17.16 19.38
N SER A 155 8.39 -15.86 19.16
CA SER A 155 7.26 -15.31 18.37
C SER A 155 7.69 -14.62 17.08
N TYR A 156 8.99 -14.46 16.85
CA TYR A 156 9.51 -13.72 15.71
C TYR A 156 10.89 -14.22 15.30
N LEU A 157 11.06 -14.50 14.02
CA LEU A 157 12.34 -14.75 13.37
C LEU A 157 12.43 -13.83 12.16
N GLY A 158 13.45 -12.97 12.12
CA GLY A 158 13.60 -12.01 11.03
C GLY A 158 14.93 -11.26 11.08
N PHE A 159 15.15 -10.42 10.08
CA PHE A 159 16.28 -9.53 10.01
C PHE A 159 15.83 -8.10 10.29
N PHE A 160 16.56 -7.39 11.14
CA PHE A 160 16.34 -5.98 11.43
C PHE A 160 17.41 -5.13 10.75
N VAL A 161 17.01 -3.98 10.23
CA VAL A 161 17.95 -2.95 9.80
C VAL A 161 18.59 -2.36 11.05
N SER A 162 19.93 -2.33 11.10
CA SER A 162 20.68 -1.86 12.27
C SER A 162 21.53 -0.62 11.96
N GLY A 163 21.76 0.22 12.97
CA GLY A 163 22.65 1.38 12.88
C GLY A 163 22.07 2.58 12.12
N SER A 164 22.97 3.50 11.71
CA SER A 164 22.64 4.77 11.03
C SER A 164 21.73 4.66 9.79
N PRO A 165 21.76 3.58 8.98
CA PRO A 165 20.83 3.41 7.87
C PRO A 165 19.35 3.35 8.26
N ALA A 166 19.03 2.98 9.50
CA ALA A 166 17.66 2.97 10.01
C ALA A 166 17.10 4.39 10.19
N ASP A 167 17.94 5.41 10.35
CA ASP A 167 17.48 6.81 10.50
C ASP A 167 17.13 7.45 9.14
N VAL A 168 17.56 6.81 8.04
CA VAL A 168 17.36 7.30 6.66
C VAL A 168 16.18 6.59 5.98
N ILE A 169 15.82 5.39 6.46
CA ILE A 169 14.75 4.52 5.94
C ILE A 169 13.47 4.78 6.73
#